data_AF-A0A1G3QFN7-F1
#
_entry.id   AF-A0A1G3QFN7-F1
#
_cell.length_a   1.000
_cell.length_b   1.000
_cell.length_c   1.000
_cell.angle_alpha   90.00
_cell.angle_beta   90.00
_cell.angle_gamma   90.00
#
_symmetry.space_group_name_H-M   'P 1'
#
loop_
_entity.id
_entity.type
_entity.pdbx_description
1 polymer ?
#
loop_
_entity_poly.entity_id
_entity_poly.type
_entity_poly.pdbx_seq_one_letter_code
_entity_poly.pdbx_strand_id
1 'polypeptide(L)'
;MHNGNLYEKVKLRDRYREIFTLAVFTMAVAVISLVVMNLLIYPVTLFAVKHTGAFNFIVKDLSIFGLIGLLAFLLGLKIYRLKREGLANREIARYLVRKPLYYLSIFFFFILVSAVLLILLYVLLSNNYYLLYKITNF
;
A
#
# COMPACT_ATOMS: atom_id res chain seq x y z
N MET A 1 -19.44 41.98 -4.85
CA MET A 1 -19.65 40.93 -3.82
C MET A 1 -18.55 39.89 -4.00
N HIS A 2 -17.70 39.74 -3.00
CA HIS A 2 -16.48 38.94 -3.02
C HIS A 2 -16.83 37.51 -2.58
N ASN A 3 -16.90 36.56 -3.52
CA ASN A 3 -17.09 35.14 -3.22
C ASN A 3 -15.73 34.51 -2.93
N GLY A 4 -15.47 34.23 -1.65
CA GLY A 4 -14.25 33.61 -1.16
C GLY A 4 -14.15 32.13 -1.55
N ASN A 5 -13.71 31.87 -2.78
CA ASN A 5 -13.38 30.53 -3.25
C ASN A 5 -11.93 30.20 -2.88
N LEU A 6 -11.72 29.59 -1.71
CA LEU A 6 -10.41 29.22 -1.15
C LEU A 6 -9.61 28.21 -2.01
N TYR A 7 -10.20 27.68 -3.07
CA TYR A 7 -9.61 26.66 -3.96
C TYR A 7 -9.09 27.20 -5.29
N GLU A 8 -9.38 28.45 -5.64
CA GLU A 8 -8.93 29.04 -6.90
C GLU A 8 -7.60 29.78 -6.69
N LYS A 9 -6.50 29.02 -6.60
CA LYS A 9 -5.15 29.58 -6.60
C LYS A 9 -4.80 30.07 -8.02
N VAL A 10 -5.08 31.35 -8.28
CA VAL A 10 -4.97 32.03 -9.59
C VAL A 10 -3.52 32.46 -9.96
N LYS A 11 -2.52 32.34 -9.08
CA LYS A 11 -1.16 32.80 -9.39
C LYS A 11 -0.31 31.70 -10.03
N LEU A 12 0.07 31.90 -11.30
CA LEU A 12 1.03 31.05 -12.03
C LEU A 12 2.31 30.78 -11.23
N ARG A 13 2.78 31.77 -10.46
CA ARG A 13 3.95 31.64 -9.58
C ARG A 13 3.81 30.52 -8.55
N ASP A 14 2.62 30.32 -7.99
CA ASP A 14 2.40 29.27 -7.00
C ASP A 14 2.36 27.89 -7.67
N ARG A 15 1.81 27.79 -8.90
CA ARG A 15 1.87 26.56 -9.71
C ARG A 15 3.32 26.19 -10.09
N TYR A 16 4.14 27.17 -10.47
CA TYR A 16 5.56 26.92 -10.76
C TYR A 16 6.31 26.44 -9.51
N ARG A 17 6.01 27.01 -8.34
CA ARG A 17 6.60 26.56 -7.08
C ARG A 17 6.19 25.11 -6.75
N GLU A 18 4.93 24.77 -6.93
CA GLU A 18 4.42 23.41 -6.71
C GLU A 18 5.06 22.40 -7.69
N ILE A 19 5.15 22.72 -8.99
CA ILE A 19 5.82 21.89 -10.00
C ILE A 19 7.31 21.73 -9.68
N PHE A 20 7.98 22.81 -9.27
CA PHE A 20 9.39 22.76 -8.89
C PHE A 20 9.61 21.88 -7.66
N THR A 21 8.77 22.00 -6.63
CA THR A 21 8.83 21.13 -5.45
C THR A 21 8.61 19.66 -5.80
N LEU A 22 7.65 19.35 -6.69
CA LEU A 22 7.44 18.00 -7.19
C LEU A 22 8.65 17.48 -7.96
N ALA A 23 9.23 18.27 -8.86
CA ALA A 23 10.40 17.88 -9.66
C ALA A 23 11.62 17.59 -8.78
N VAL A 24 11.90 18.45 -7.79
CA VAL A 24 12.99 18.24 -6.83
C VAL A 24 12.74 16.98 -5.99
N PHE A 25 11.50 16.75 -5.56
CA PHE A 25 11.14 15.54 -4.84
C PHE A 25 11.35 14.28 -5.69
N THR A 26 10.89 14.28 -6.93
CA THR A 26 11.12 13.17 -7.87
C THR A 26 12.60 12.92 -8.12
N MET A 27 13.40 13.99 -8.29
CA MET A 27 14.85 13.88 -8.46
C MET A 27 15.52 13.30 -7.21
N ALA A 28 15.13 13.75 -6.02
CA ALA A 28 15.64 13.22 -4.75
C ALA A 28 15.31 11.72 -4.59
N VAL A 29 14.07 11.32 -4.90
CA VAL A 29 13.64 9.92 -4.88
C VAL A 29 14.45 9.08 -5.87
N ALA A 30 14.68 9.59 -7.09
CA ALA A 30 15.48 8.89 -8.09
C ALA A 30 16.93 8.66 -7.63
N VAL A 31 17.56 9.68 -7.04
CA VAL A 31 18.92 9.57 -6.48
C VAL A 31 18.96 8.56 -5.33
N ILE A 32 18.02 8.66 -4.38
CA ILE A 32 17.92 7.71 -3.26
C ILE A 32 17.71 6.28 -3.79
N SER A 33 16.84 6.10 -4.78
CA SER A 33 16.59 4.80 -5.40
C SER A 33 17.85 4.20 -6.02
N LEU A 34 18.68 5.02 -6.68
CA LEU A 34 19.93 4.58 -7.27
C LEU A 34 20.94 4.14 -6.19
N VAL A 35 21.03 4.90 -5.09
CA VAL A 35 21.87 4.55 -3.94
C VAL A 35 21.41 3.24 -3.30
N VAL A 36 20.11 3.10 -3.05
CA VAL A 36 19.52 1.88 -2.49
C VAL A 36 19.79 0.67 -3.40
N MET A 37 19.66 0.86 -4.72
CA MET A 37 19.92 -0.22 -5.68
C MET A 37 21.36 -0.69 -5.65
N ASN A 38 22.32 0.22 -5.64
CA ASN A 38 23.74 -0.14 -5.63
C ASN A 38 24.22 -0.66 -4.29
N LEU A 39 23.71 -0.12 -3.18
CA LEU A 39 24.23 -0.41 -1.84
C LEU A 39 23.53 -1.59 -1.16
N LEU A 40 22.24 -1.80 -1.44
CA LEU A 40 21.45 -2.88 -0.83
C LEU A 40 21.09 -3.96 -1.86
N ILE A 41 20.50 -3.59 -2.99
CA ILE A 41 19.95 -4.58 -3.93
C ILE A 41 21.07 -5.36 -4.63
N TYR A 42 22.10 -4.68 -5.12
CA TYR A 42 23.20 -5.31 -5.84
C TYR A 42 23.97 -6.38 -5.02
N PRO A 43 24.43 -6.12 -3.78
CA PRO A 43 25.11 -7.15 -3.00
C PRO A 43 24.17 -8.30 -2.61
N VAL A 44 22.90 -8.01 -2.32
CA VAL A 44 21.89 -9.04 -1.98
C VAL A 44 21.61 -9.95 -3.17
N THR A 45 21.47 -9.38 -4.37
CA THR A 45 21.27 -10.17 -5.61
C THR A 45 22.50 -10.99 -5.95
N LEU A 46 23.70 -10.42 -5.82
CA LEU A 46 24.96 -11.15 -6.03
C LEU A 46 25.13 -12.30 -5.01
N PHE A 47 24.72 -12.09 -3.75
CA PHE A 47 24.66 -13.14 -2.73
C PHE A 47 23.62 -14.21 -3.07
N ALA A 48 22.44 -13.81 -3.55
CA ALA A 48 21.38 -14.74 -3.95
C ALA A 48 21.81 -15.68 -5.08
N VAL A 49 22.56 -15.17 -6.07
CA VAL A 49 23.07 -15.96 -7.19
C VAL A 49 24.22 -16.87 -6.76
N LYS A 50 25.16 -16.37 -5.95
CA LYS A 50 26.34 -17.14 -5.51
C LYS A 50 26.02 -18.21 -4.47
N HIS A 51 25.04 -17.95 -3.59
CA HIS A 51 24.69 -18.80 -2.47
C HIS A 51 23.18 -19.06 -2.43
N THR A 52 22.66 -19.64 -3.51
CA THR A 52 21.22 -19.93 -3.68
C THR A 52 20.63 -20.72 -2.51
N GLY A 53 21.34 -21.72 -1.98
CA GLY A 53 20.90 -22.53 -0.84
C GLY A 53 20.74 -21.70 0.45
N ALA A 54 21.76 -20.91 0.81
CA ALA A 54 21.72 -20.06 2.00
C ALA A 54 20.69 -18.93 1.86
N PHE A 55 20.60 -18.33 0.67
CA PHE A 55 19.62 -17.29 0.37
C PHE A 55 18.19 -17.83 0.47
N ASN A 56 17.91 -19.00 -0.08
CA ASN A 56 16.58 -19.60 0.00
C ASN A 56 16.22 -19.96 1.45
N PHE A 57 17.17 -20.48 2.24
CA PHE A 57 16.94 -20.72 3.67
C PHE A 57 16.60 -19.44 4.44
N ILE A 58 17.33 -18.33 4.20
CA ILE A 58 17.10 -17.06 4.89
C ILE A 58 15.78 -16.40 4.41
N VAL A 59 15.57 -16.33 3.11
CA VAL A 59 14.44 -15.57 2.55
C VAL A 59 13.14 -16.36 2.59
N LYS A 60 13.18 -17.67 2.36
CA LYS A 60 11.98 -18.49 2.38
C LYS A 60 11.75 -19.05 3.77
N ASP A 61 12.65 -19.90 4.26
CA ASP A 61 12.38 -20.68 5.46
C ASP A 61 12.39 -19.80 6.71
N LEU A 62 13.46 -19.05 6.95
CA LEU A 62 13.59 -18.19 8.12
C LEU A 62 12.53 -17.08 8.15
N SER A 63 12.18 -16.51 7.00
CA SER A 63 11.12 -15.49 6.93
C SER A 63 9.75 -16.11 7.21
N ILE A 64 9.43 -17.28 6.67
CA ILE A 64 8.16 -17.97 6.95
C ILE A 64 8.10 -18.40 8.42
N PHE A 65 9.14 -19.04 8.95
CA PHE A 65 9.19 -19.44 10.35
C PHE A 65 9.16 -18.24 11.30
N GLY A 66 9.84 -17.14 10.95
CA GLY A 66 9.79 -15.89 11.70
C GLY A 66 8.39 -15.28 11.69
N LEU A 67 7.71 -15.28 10.54
CA LEU A 67 6.35 -14.74 10.41
C LEU A 67 5.33 -15.59 11.19
N ILE A 68 5.42 -16.92 11.07
CA ILE A 68 4.58 -17.85 11.82
C ILE A 68 4.85 -17.72 13.33
N GLY A 69 6.11 -17.66 13.74
CA GLY A 69 6.49 -17.49 15.14
C GLY A 69 5.97 -16.17 15.73
N LEU A 70 6.10 -15.07 14.97
CA LEU A 70 5.58 -13.77 15.38
C LEU A 70 4.06 -13.77 15.48
N LEU A 71 3.35 -14.37 14.52
CA LEU A 71 1.90 -14.56 14.56
C LEU A 71 1.50 -15.39 15.79
N ALA A 72 2.13 -16.54 16.01
CA ALA A 72 1.87 -17.42 17.14
C ALA A 72 2.12 -16.70 18.47
N PHE A 73 3.18 -15.90 18.57
CA PHE A 73 3.49 -15.10 19.75
C PHE A 73 2.44 -14.03 20.03
N LEU A 74 2.02 -13.27 19.02
CA LEU A 74 0.96 -12.26 19.16
C LEU A 74 -0.38 -12.89 19.54
N LEU A 75 -0.73 -14.02 18.92
CA LEU A 75 -1.95 -14.76 19.26
C LEU A 75 -1.86 -15.34 20.68
N GLY A 76 -0.69 -15.89 21.07
CA GLY A 76 -0.43 -16.40 22.40
C GLY A 76 -0.56 -15.33 23.48
N LEU A 77 0.04 -14.15 23.29
CA LEU A 77 -0.11 -13.00 24.19
C LEU A 77 -1.58 -12.58 24.34
N LYS A 78 -2.31 -12.56 23.22
CA LYS A 78 -3.73 -12.18 23.22
C LYS A 78 -4.59 -13.22 23.94
N ILE A 79 -4.34 -14.51 23.70
CA ILE A 79 -5.02 -15.62 24.40
C ILE A 79 -4.69 -15.58 25.89
N TYR A 80 -3.44 -15.32 26.27
CA TYR A 80 -3.03 -15.20 27.67
C TYR A 80 -3.78 -14.07 28.39
N ARG A 81 -3.91 -12.90 27.75
CA ARG A 81 -4.68 -11.78 28.29
C ARG A 81 -6.17 -12.14 28.44
N LEU A 82 -6.78 -12.73 27.42
CA LEU A 82 -8.20 -13.14 27.43
C LEU A 82 -8.48 -14.24 28.48
N LYS A 83 -7.53 -15.16 28.71
CA LYS A 83 -7.64 -16.16 29.78
C LYS A 83 -7.56 -15.55 31.18
N ARG A 84 -6.70 -14.53 31.38
CA ARG A 84 -6.64 -13.78 32.64
C ARG A 84 -7.95 -13.05 32.97
N GLU A 85 -8.72 -12.69 31.95
CA GLU A 85 -10.04 -12.06 32.08
C GLU A 85 -11.16 -13.08 32.38
N GLY A 86 -10.84 -14.38 32.52
CA GLY A 86 -11.79 -15.42 32.93
C GLY A 86 -12.68 -15.97 31.81
N LEU A 87 -12.39 -15.64 30.55
CA LEU A 87 -13.17 -16.08 29.40
C LEU A 87 -12.98 -17.58 29.10
N ALA A 88 -14.08 -18.25 28.73
CA ALA A 88 -14.05 -19.66 28.35
C ALA A 88 -13.29 -19.86 27.02
N ASN A 89 -12.51 -20.95 26.92
CA ASN A 89 -11.69 -21.26 25.73
C ASN A 89 -12.45 -21.21 24.40
N ARG A 90 -13.74 -21.58 24.40
CA ARG A 90 -14.61 -21.59 23.22
C ARG A 90 -14.96 -20.17 22.74
N GLU A 91 -15.12 -19.23 23.66
CA GLU A 91 -15.40 -17.83 23.36
C GLU A 91 -14.15 -17.12 22.84
N ILE A 92 -12.99 -17.42 23.42
CA ILE A 92 -11.68 -16.96 22.95
C ILE A 92 -11.45 -17.40 21.50
N ALA A 93 -11.68 -18.67 21.18
CA ALA A 93 -11.53 -19.19 19.82
C ALA A 93 -12.49 -18.51 18.83
N ARG A 94 -13.76 -18.34 19.20
CA ARG A 94 -14.76 -17.65 18.36
C ARG A 94 -14.39 -16.18 18.12
N TYR A 95 -13.90 -15.49 19.16
CA TYR A 95 -13.44 -14.11 19.06
C TYR A 95 -12.20 -13.97 18.18
N LEU A 96 -11.24 -14.90 18.30
CA LEU A 96 -10.01 -14.90 17.51
C LEU A 96 -10.25 -15.07 16.01
N VAL A 97 -11.25 -15.86 15.62
CA VAL A 97 -11.57 -16.13 14.21
C VAL A 97 -12.49 -15.07 13.62
N ARG A 98 -13.50 -14.61 14.36
CA ARG A 98 -14.51 -13.69 13.83
C ARG A 98 -13.95 -12.29 13.57
N LYS A 99 -13.03 -11.84 14.42
CA LYS A 99 -12.42 -10.50 14.33
C LYS A 99 -11.58 -10.30 13.06
N PRO A 100 -10.61 -11.17 12.70
CA PRO A 100 -9.85 -11.02 11.47
C PRO A 100 -10.74 -11.15 10.23
N LEU A 101 -11.71 -12.07 10.21
CA LEU A 101 -12.65 -12.21 9.09
C LEU A 101 -13.48 -10.95 8.84
N TYR A 102 -13.89 -10.26 9.91
CA TYR A 102 -14.60 -8.98 9.78
C TYR A 102 -13.74 -7.91 9.10
N TYR A 103 -12.48 -7.75 9.52
CA TYR A 103 -11.56 -6.81 8.86
C TYR A 103 -11.20 -7.23 7.44
N LEU A 104 -11.05 -8.54 7.19
CA LEU A 104 -10.83 -9.08 5.85
C LEU A 104 -12.01 -8.70 4.93
N SER A 105 -13.24 -8.85 5.41
CA SER A 105 -14.44 -8.48 4.67
C SER A 105 -14.47 -6.99 4.33
N ILE A 106 -14.15 -6.12 5.31
CA ILE A 106 -14.03 -4.66 5.06
C ILE A 106 -12.97 -4.37 4.02
N PHE A 107 -11.81 -5.02 4.10
CA PHE A 107 -10.72 -4.84 3.14
C PHE A 107 -11.13 -5.22 1.72
N PHE A 108 -11.75 -6.39 1.54
CA PHE A 108 -12.25 -6.84 0.24
C PHE A 108 -13.38 -5.95 -0.29
N PHE A 109 -14.26 -5.47 0.59
CA PHE A 109 -15.28 -4.49 0.24
C PHE A 109 -14.65 -3.20 -0.29
N PHE A 110 -13.58 -2.71 0.36
CA PHE A 110 -12.88 -1.51 -0.08
C PHE A 110 -12.18 -1.69 -1.43
N ILE A 111 -11.58 -2.86 -1.68
CA ILE A 111 -11.02 -3.23 -2.99
C ILE A 111 -12.11 -3.21 -4.06
N LEU A 112 -13.27 -3.81 -3.78
CA LEU A 112 -14.38 -3.88 -4.72
C LEU A 112 -14.88 -2.48 -5.07
N VAL A 113 -15.13 -1.63 -4.07
CA VAL A 113 -15.55 -0.24 -4.29
C VAL A 113 -14.50 0.53 -5.09
N SER A 114 -13.21 0.37 -4.77
CA SER A 114 -12.12 1.01 -5.51
C SER A 114 -12.07 0.56 -6.97
N ALA A 115 -12.26 -0.74 -7.23
CA ALA A 115 -12.31 -1.28 -8.59
C ALA A 115 -13.49 -0.72 -9.39
N VAL A 116 -14.68 -0.62 -8.78
CA VAL A 116 -15.86 -0.01 -9.40
C VAL A 116 -15.60 1.46 -9.73
N LEU A 117 -15.00 2.21 -8.83
CA LEU A 117 -14.64 3.61 -9.08
C LEU A 117 -13.65 3.76 -10.23
N LEU A 118 -12.63 2.90 -10.29
CA LEU A 118 -11.67 2.89 -11.40
C LEU A 118 -12.35 2.59 -12.75
N ILE A 119 -13.28 1.63 -12.78
CA ILE A 119 -14.05 1.31 -13.99
C ILE A 119 -14.91 2.51 -14.41
N LEU A 120 -15.62 3.13 -13.47
CA LEU A 120 -16.44 4.32 -13.76
C LEU A 120 -15.59 5.48 -14.27
N LEU A 121 -14.44 5.72 -13.64
CA LEU A 121 -13.51 6.76 -14.06
C LEU A 121 -12.96 6.47 -15.45
N TYR A 122 -12.60 5.22 -15.73
CA TYR A 122 -12.14 4.79 -17.05
C TYR A 122 -13.22 5.00 -18.12
N VAL A 123 -14.47 4.60 -17.86
CA VAL A 123 -15.60 4.81 -18.79
C VAL A 123 -15.86 6.30 -19.02
N LEU A 124 -15.85 7.10 -17.96
CA LEU A 124 -16.10 8.53 -18.05
C LEU A 124 -14.97 9.25 -18.79
N LEU A 125 -13.72 8.87 -18.55
CA LEU A 125 -12.56 9.40 -19.26
C LEU A 125 -12.55 8.96 -20.73
N SER A 126 -12.89 7.71 -21.02
CA SER A 126 -13.01 7.17 -22.38
C SER A 126 -14.09 7.90 -23.18
N ASN A 127 -15.27 8.09 -22.60
CA ASN A 127 -16.35 8.86 -23.23
C ASN A 127 -15.97 10.33 -23.40
N ASN A 128 -15.34 10.96 -22.40
CA ASN A 128 -14.87 12.34 -22.53
C ASN A 128 -13.79 12.49 -23.60
N TYR A 129 -12.86 11.54 -23.70
CA TYR A 129 -11.84 11.53 -24.73
C TYR A 129 -12.47 11.35 -26.12
N TYR A 130 -13.48 10.48 -26.25
CA TYR A 130 -14.24 10.29 -27.49
C TYR A 130 -15.01 11.56 -27.89
N LEU A 131 -15.64 12.25 -26.94
CA LEU A 131 -16.34 13.51 -27.18
C LEU A 131 -15.36 14.63 -27.55
N LEU A 132 -14.22 14.74 -26.85
CA LEU A 132 -13.14 15.67 -27.20
C LEU A 132 -12.61 15.40 -28.61
N TYR A 133 -12.31 14.15 -28.94
CA TYR A 133 -11.87 13.76 -30.28
C TYR A 133 -12.89 14.15 -31.35
N LYS A 134 -14.18 13.92 -31.11
CA LYS A 134 -15.26 14.28 -32.04
C LYS A 134 -15.43 15.80 -32.20
N ILE A 135 -15.18 16.60 -31.16
CA ILE A 135 -15.27 18.06 -31.20
C ILE A 135 -14.00 18.68 -31.82
N THR A 136 -12.84 18.04 -31.67
CA THR A 136 -11.54 18.57 -32.13
C THR A 136 -11.23 18.19 -33.58
N ASN A 137 -11.85 17.14 -34.13
CA ASN A 137 -11.77 16.76 -35.56
C ASN A 137 -12.77 17.54 -36.44
N PHE A 138 -12.79 18.87 -36.27
CA PHE A 138 -13.41 19.80 -37.23
C PHE A 138 -12.34 20.38 -38.15
#